data_AF-A0A2T4ILG5-F1
#
_entry.id   AF-A0A2T4ILG5-F1
#
_cell.length_a   1.000
_cell.length_b   1.000
_cell.length_c   1.000
_cell.angle_alpha   90.00
_cell.angle_beta   90.00
_cell.angle_gamma   90.00
#
_symmetry.space_group_name_H-M   'P 1'
#
loop_
_entity.id
_entity.type
_entity.pdbx_description
1 polymer ?
#
loop_
_entity_poly.entity_id
_entity_poly.type
_entity_poly.pdbx_seq_one_letter_code
_entity_poly.pdbx_strand_id
1 'polypeptide(L)'
;MDPSPFTASDLKHCSYARADAIAFDAGVAVTAFDWKRDIAPSPADRQAYAGQLLEYLELLALDRGAIVFMTSGEIQWVNRKRTTSGSE
;
A
#
# COMPACT_ATOMS: atom_id res chain seq x y z
N MET A 1 39.17 -3.08 -24.71
CA MET A 1 38.02 -3.66 -24.01
C MET A 1 37.33 -2.50 -23.33
N ASP A 2 36.28 -1.99 -23.96
CA ASP A 2 35.44 -0.91 -23.45
C ASP A 2 34.38 -1.56 -22.54
N PRO A 3 34.13 -1.10 -21.29
CA PRO A 3 33.04 -1.67 -20.51
C PRO A 3 31.71 -1.34 -21.19
N SER A 4 30.92 -2.40 -21.42
CA SER A 4 29.56 -2.32 -21.96
C SER A 4 28.74 -1.23 -21.25
N PRO A 5 27.95 -0.41 -21.97
CA PRO A 5 27.05 0.53 -21.32
C PRO A 5 26.00 -0.26 -20.52
N PHE A 6 25.80 0.12 -19.26
CA PHE A 6 24.64 -0.31 -18.48
C PHE A 6 23.36 0.03 -19.27
N THR A 7 22.44 -0.92 -19.36
CA THR A 7 21.17 -0.68 -20.06
C THR A 7 20.15 -0.12 -19.08
N ALA A 8 19.13 0.60 -19.57
CA ALA A 8 18.04 1.12 -18.72
C ALA A 8 17.28 0.03 -17.93
N SER A 9 17.48 -1.24 -18.27
CA SER A 9 16.92 -2.40 -17.57
C SER A 9 17.58 -2.69 -16.21
N ASP A 10 18.69 -2.02 -15.88
CA ASP A 10 19.41 -2.17 -14.60
C ASP A 10 18.94 -1.18 -13.52
N LEU A 11 18.00 -0.28 -13.84
CA LEU A 11 17.30 0.52 -12.82
C LEU A 11 16.39 -0.41 -12.01
N LYS A 12 16.89 -0.87 -10.86
CA LYS A 12 16.05 -1.39 -9.78
C LYS A 12 14.92 -0.38 -9.53
N HIS A 13 13.67 -0.80 -9.75
CA HIS A 13 12.50 0.00 -9.39
C HIS A 13 12.52 0.21 -7.86
N CYS A 14 12.94 1.39 -7.42
CA CYS A 14 12.86 1.78 -6.02
C CYS A 14 11.45 2.29 -5.72
N SER A 15 10.56 1.37 -5.36
CA SER A 15 9.26 1.73 -4.79
C SER A 15 9.45 2.21 -3.35
N TYR A 16 8.87 3.36 -3.02
CA TYR A 16 8.79 3.85 -1.64
C TYR A 16 7.34 4.20 -1.32
N ALA A 17 6.94 3.97 -0.07
CA ALA A 17 5.62 4.26 0.45
C ALA A 17 5.74 5.15 1.69
N ARG A 18 4.74 6.02 1.89
CA ARG A 18 4.59 6.80 3.12
C ARG A 18 3.15 6.70 3.57
N ALA A 19 2.90 5.88 4.59
CA ALA A 19 1.61 5.87 5.26
C ALA A 19 1.42 7.18 6.05
N ASP A 20 0.17 7.62 6.16
CA ASP A 20 -0.19 8.79 6.96
C ASP A 20 -0.11 8.49 8.47
N ALA A 21 -0.47 7.26 8.85
CA ALA A 21 -0.26 6.73 10.19
C ALA A 21 -0.07 5.21 10.18
N ILE A 22 0.61 4.69 11.21
CA ILE A 22 0.75 3.25 11.46
C ILE A 22 0.37 2.99 12.91
N ALA A 23 -0.55 2.04 13.14
CA ALA A 23 -0.85 1.53 14.46
C ALA A 23 0.11 0.39 14.82
N PHE A 24 0.52 0.37 16.08
CA PHE A 24 1.34 -0.67 16.67
C PHE A 24 0.59 -1.36 17.79
N ASP A 25 0.70 -2.68 17.86
CA ASP A 25 0.27 -3.50 18.99
C ASP A 25 1.49 -4.24 19.55
N ALA A 26 1.74 -4.11 20.85
CA ALA A 26 2.94 -4.65 21.51
C ALA A 26 4.28 -4.36 20.77
N GLY A 27 4.39 -3.20 20.12
CA GLY A 27 5.58 -2.79 19.36
C GLY A 27 5.66 -3.36 17.93
N VAL A 28 4.67 -4.12 17.49
CA VAL A 28 4.56 -4.68 16.13
C VAL A 28 3.57 -3.82 15.33
N ALA A 29 3.96 -3.39 14.13
CA ALA A 29 3.04 -2.68 13.25
C ALA A 29 1.90 -3.63 12.82
N VAL A 30 0.65 -3.17 12.96
CA VAL A 30 -0.54 -4.01 12.68
C VAL A 30 -1.50 -3.41 11.65
N THR A 31 -1.47 -2.09 11.44
CA THR A 31 -2.37 -1.44 10.47
C THR A 31 -1.77 -0.14 9.95
N ALA A 32 -1.80 0.04 8.63
CA ALA A 32 -1.49 1.32 7.99
C ALA A 32 -2.78 2.09 7.67
N PHE A 33 -2.73 3.40 7.82
CA PHE A 33 -3.84 4.31 7.52
C PHE A 33 -3.43 5.29 6.42
N ASP A 34 -4.37 5.55 5.51
CA ASP A 34 -4.26 6.54 4.43
C ASP A 34 -5.53 7.39 4.45
N TRP A 35 -5.40 8.70 4.66
CA TRP A 35 -6.55 9.61 4.71
C TRP A 35 -6.84 10.22 3.35
N LYS A 36 -8.12 10.40 3.04
CA LYS A 36 -8.61 11.08 1.85
C LYS A 36 -9.51 12.24 2.25
N ARG A 37 -9.41 13.34 1.52
CA ARG A 37 -10.19 14.58 1.78
C ARG A 37 -11.35 14.76 0.80
N ASP A 38 -11.51 13.86 -0.16
CA ASP A 38 -12.54 13.91 -1.19
C ASP A 38 -13.94 13.92 -0.55
N ILE A 39 -14.87 14.70 -1.13
CA ILE A 39 -16.23 14.86 -0.61
C ILE A 39 -17.12 13.66 -1.01
N ALA A 40 -16.96 13.18 -2.24
CA ALA A 40 -17.73 12.07 -2.79
C ALA A 40 -16.90 11.33 -3.88
N PRO A 41 -15.86 10.57 -3.50
CA PRO A 41 -15.03 9.86 -4.45
C PRO A 41 -15.84 8.79 -5.19
N SER A 42 -15.61 8.65 -6.49
CA SER A 42 -16.28 7.65 -7.32
C SER A 42 -15.87 6.23 -6.91
N PRO A 43 -16.62 5.19 -7.33
CA PRO A 43 -16.21 3.81 -7.13
C PRO A 43 -14.81 3.49 -7.71
N ALA A 44 -14.44 4.12 -8.83
CA ALA A 44 -13.13 3.95 -9.45
C ALA A 44 -12.02 4.57 -8.60
N ASP A 45 -12.24 5.77 -8.04
CA ASP A 45 -11.28 6.43 -7.14
C ASP A 45 -11.05 5.56 -5.89
N ARG A 46 -12.13 5.03 -5.31
CA ARG A 46 -12.07 4.14 -4.14
C ARG A 46 -11.29 2.86 -4.45
N GLN A 47 -11.43 2.31 -5.65
CA GLN A 47 -10.66 1.16 -6.10
C GLN A 47 -9.17 1.52 -6.26
N ALA A 48 -8.86 2.68 -6.83
CA ALA A 48 -7.48 3.16 -6.99
C ALA A 48 -6.80 3.38 -5.63
N TYR A 49 -7.49 3.99 -4.67
CA TYR A 49 -6.98 4.16 -3.30
C TYR A 49 -6.72 2.82 -2.62
N ALA A 50 -7.60 1.83 -2.82
CA ALA A 50 -7.38 0.48 -2.30
C ALA A 50 -6.15 -0.20 -2.95
N GLY A 51 -5.93 0.01 -4.25
CA GLY A 51 -4.74 -0.46 -4.95
C GLY A 51 -3.45 0.14 -4.38
N GLN A 52 -3.41 1.46 -4.22
CA GLN A 52 -2.27 2.16 -3.61
C GLN A 52 -1.99 1.67 -2.19
N LEU A 53 -3.04 1.51 -1.37
CA LEU A 53 -2.87 1.00 -0.01
C LEU A 53 -2.37 -0.44 0.00
N LEU A 54 -2.79 -1.29 -0.94
CA LEU A 54 -2.25 -2.66 -1.06
C LEU A 54 -0.74 -2.67 -1.34
N GLU A 55 -0.24 -1.77 -2.18
CA GLU A 55 1.21 -1.61 -2.41
C GLU A 55 1.94 -1.20 -1.12
N TYR A 56 1.32 -0.35 -0.30
CA TYR A 56 1.90 0.05 0.99
C TYR A 56 1.96 -1.14 1.96
N LEU A 57 0.88 -1.92 2.03
CA LEU A 57 0.83 -3.12 2.86
C LEU A 57 1.85 -4.18 2.42
N GLU A 58 2.12 -4.28 1.12
CA GLU A 58 3.18 -5.13 0.60
C GLU A 58 4.57 -4.66 1.06
N LEU A 59 4.89 -3.37 0.89
CA LEU A 59 6.18 -2.79 1.29
C LEU A 59 6.41 -2.79 2.81
N LEU A 60 5.34 -2.65 3.60
CA LEU A 60 5.39 -2.63 5.07
C LEU A 60 5.23 -4.03 5.69
N ALA A 61 5.01 -5.07 4.88
CA ALA A 61 4.69 -6.43 5.32
C ALA A 61 3.49 -6.52 6.28
N LEU A 62 2.46 -5.69 6.06
CA LEU A 62 1.23 -5.65 6.85
C LEU A 62 0.10 -6.41 6.15
N ASP A 63 -0.81 -6.99 6.94
CA ASP A 63 -1.93 -7.76 6.38
C ASP A 63 -3.21 -6.92 6.19
N ARG A 64 -3.32 -5.76 6.85
CA ARG A 64 -4.49 -4.90 6.80
C ARG A 64 -4.13 -3.42 6.82
N GLY A 65 -4.94 -2.63 6.14
CA GLY A 65 -4.94 -1.17 6.21
C GLY A 65 -6.35 -0.60 6.20
N ALA A 66 -6.46 0.70 6.42
CA ALA A 66 -7.70 1.44 6.35
C ALA A 66 -7.55 2.73 5.52
N ILE A 67 -8.51 2.96 4.65
CA ILE A 67 -8.72 4.25 3.99
C ILE A 67 -9.71 5.04 4.86
N VAL A 68 -9.32 6.24 5.27
CA VAL A 68 -10.14 7.11 6.11
C VAL A 68 -10.65 8.28 5.26
N PHE A 69 -11.94 8.27 4.91
CA PHE A 69 -12.57 9.35 4.17
C PHE A 69 -13.00 10.44 5.16
N MET A 70 -12.16 11.46 5.34
CA MET A 70 -12.34 12.46 6.40
C MET A 70 -13.66 13.23 6.28
N THR A 71 -14.11 13.48 5.05
CA THR A 71 -15.31 14.29 4.80
C THR A 71 -16.59 13.52 5.12
N SER A 72 -16.66 12.23 4.79
CA SER A 72 -17.84 11.40 5.08
C SER A 72 -17.77 10.74 6.46
N GLY A 73 -16.59 10.67 7.08
CA GLY A 73 -16.33 9.88 8.29
C GLY A 73 -16.29 8.37 8.05
N GLU A 74 -16.32 7.93 6.79
CA GLU A 74 -16.33 6.52 6.42
C GLU A 74 -14.92 5.92 6.53
N ILE A 75 -14.84 4.68 7.01
CA ILE A 75 -13.62 3.88 7.04
C ILE A 75 -13.81 2.66 6.13
N GLN A 76 -12.97 2.55 5.11
CA GLN A 76 -12.91 1.39 4.23
C GLN A 76 -11.71 0.52 4.60
N TRP A 77 -11.98 -0.70 5.06
CA TRP A 77 -10.95 -1.69 5.38
C TRP A 77 -10.45 -2.41 4.14
N VAL A 78 -9.13 -2.51 4.01
CA VAL A 78 -8.45 -3.23 2.92
C VAL A 78 -7.57 -4.31 3.53
N ASN A 79 -7.70 -5.54 3.03
CA ASN A 79 -6.89 -6.67 3.49
C ASN A 79 -6.03 -7.17 2.34
N ARG A 80 -4.74 -7.37 2.60
CA ARG A 80 -3.84 -8.04 1.67
C ARG A 80 -4.20 -9.52 1.64
N LYS A 81 -4.48 -10.07 0.47
CA LYS A 81 -4.61 -11.53 0.32
C LYS A 81 -3.22 -12.13 0.43
N ARG A 82 -2.98 -12.96 1.45
CA ARG A 82 -1.79 -13.81 1.45
C ARG A 82 -2.00 -14.88 0.38
N THR A 83 -1.22 -14.82 -0.69
CA THR A 83 -1.05 -15.97 -1.58
C THR A 83 -0.29 -17.02 -0.79
N THR A 84 -0.98 -18.02 -0.27
CA THR A 84 -0.32 -19.25 0.19
C THR A 84 0.33 -19.89 -1.03
N SER A 85 1.65 -19.73 -1.17
CA SER A 85 2.44 -20.59 -2.04
C SER A 85 2.30 -22.00 -1.50
N GLY A 86 1.47 -22.82 -2.14
CA GLY A 86 1.38 -24.24 -1.85
C GLY A 86 2.77 -24.86 -2.02
N SER A 87 3.29 -25.44 -0.95
CA SER A 87 4.40 -26.39 -1.01
C SER A 87 3.86 -27.70 -1.57
N GLU A 88 4.26 -28.02 -2.79
CA GLU A 88 4.18 -29.37 -3.38
C GLU A 88 5.54 -30.06 -3.22
#